data_AF-A0A1G6IPA9-F1
#
_entry.id   AF-A0A1G6IPA9-F1
#
_cell.length_a   1.000
_cell.length_b   1.000
_cell.length_c   1.000
_cell.angle_alpha   90.00
_cell.angle_beta   90.00
_cell.angle_gamma   90.00
#
_symmetry.space_group_name_H-M   'P 1'
#
loop_
_entity.id
_entity.type
_entity.pdbx_description
1 polymer ?
#
loop_
_entity_poly.entity_id
_entity_poly.type
_entity_poly.pdbx_seq_one_letter_code
_entity_poly.pdbx_strand_id
1 'polypeptide(L)' 'MVRKIRAKLVLQLRAEGLSGRAIAASQAMSRKSVTAVLEAADAAGVGWEAVADRPEGEVY' A
#
# COMPACT_ATOMS: atom_id res chain seq x y z
N MET A 1 -10.52 6.01 17.35
CA MET A 1 -9.14 5.96 16.81
C MET A 1 -9.20 5.32 15.43
N VAL A 2 -8.99 6.08 14.35
CA VAL A 2 -9.00 5.53 12.98
C VAL A 2 -7.66 4.84 12.73
N ARG A 3 -7.66 3.51 12.53
CA ARG A 3 -6.44 2.82 12.08
C ARG A 3 -6.11 3.29 10.68
N LYS A 4 -5.01 4.02 10.52
CA LYS A 4 -4.44 4.31 9.19
C LYS A 4 -4.03 2.99 8.54
N ILE A 5 -4.31 2.85 7.25
CA ILE A 5 -3.76 1.73 6.48
C ILE A 5 -2.24 1.91 6.36
N ARG A 6 -1.50 0.80 6.37
CA ARG A 6 -0.04 0.80 6.15
C ARG A 6 0.22 0.86 4.63
N ALA A 7 0.03 2.04 4.04
CA ALA A 7 0.08 2.23 2.60
C ALA A 7 1.46 1.90 2.01
N LYS A 8 2.53 2.32 2.69
CA LYS A 8 3.91 2.02 2.28
C LYS A 8 4.18 0.51 2.20
N LEU A 9 3.71 -0.26 3.20
CA LEU A 9 3.81 -1.72 3.17
C LEU A 9 3.03 -2.35 2.00
N VAL A 10 1.85 -1.81 1.67
CA VAL A 10 1.07 -2.29 0.51
C VAL A 10 1.86 -2.08 -0.79
N LEU A 11 2.51 -0.92 -0.96
CA LEU A 11 3.32 -0.63 -2.14
C LEU A 11 4.57 -1.50 -2.21
N GLN A 12 5.23 -1.74 -1.08
CA GLN A 12 6.37 -2.65 -0.98
C GLN A 12 5.99 -4.05 -1.47
N LEU A 13 4.96 -4.66 -0.87
CA LEU A 13 4.55 -6.02 -1.19
C LEU A 13 4.05 -6.14 -2.64
N ARG A 14 3.47 -5.08 -3.20
CA ARG A 14 3.09 -5.05 -4.61
C ARG A 14 4.32 -5.06 -5.52
N ALA A 15 5.39 -4.33 -5.18
CA ALA A 15 6.65 -4.36 -5.92
C ALA A 15 7.36 -5.72 -5.81
N GLU A 16 7.19 -6.43 -4.70
CA GLU A 16 7.62 -7.83 -4.52
C GLU A 16 6.76 -8.84 -5.31
N GLY A 17 5.75 -8.38 -6.06
CA GLY A 17 4.94 -9.20 -6.96
C GLY A 17 3.66 -9.76 -6.34
N LEU A 18 3.32 -9.41 -5.10
CA LEU A 18 2.08 -9.88 -4.48
C LEU A 18 0.86 -9.18 -5.09
N SER A 19 -0.20 -9.95 -5.34
CA SER A 19 -1.50 -9.39 -5.70
C SER A 19 -2.14 -8.65 -4.52
N GLY A 20 -2.98 -7.64 -4.79
CA GLY A 20 -3.73 -6.95 -3.74
C GLY A 20 -4.59 -7.89 -2.86
N ARG A 21 -5.06 -9.01 -3.42
CA ARG A 21 -5.77 -10.07 -2.65
C ARG A 21 -4.83 -10.77 -1.67
N ALA A 22 -3.63 -11.13 -2.10
CA ALA A 22 -2.63 -11.78 -1.25
C ALA A 22 -2.16 -10.84 -0.13
N ILE A 23 -1.94 -9.57 -0.44
CA ILE A 23 -1.56 -8.54 0.54
C ILE A 23 -2.64 -8.38 1.61
N ALA A 24 -3.91 -8.25 1.19
CA ALA A 24 -5.02 -8.10 2.13
C ALA A 24 -5.12 -9.30 3.09
N ALA A 25 -4.96 -10.52 2.57
CA ALA A 25 -5.00 -11.74 3.37
C ALA A 25 -3.82 -11.85 4.33
N SER A 26 -2.58 -11.64 3.87
CA SER A 26 -1.37 -11.81 4.68
C SER A 26 -1.20 -10.74 5.76
N GLN A 27 -1.69 -9.52 5.49
CA GLN A 27 -1.58 -8.39 6.40
C GLN A 27 -2.83 -8.13 7.25
N ALA A 28 -3.83 -9.01 7.17
CA ALA A 28 -5.13 -8.84 7.83
C ALA A 28 -5.75 -7.45 7.55
N MET A 29 -5.64 -7.00 6.30
CA MET A 29 -6.17 -5.72 5.84
C MET A 29 -7.46 -5.91 5.04
N SER A 30 -8.31 -4.89 5.02
CA SER A 30 -9.46 -4.88 4.13
C SER A 30 -9.01 -4.83 2.67
N ARG A 31 -9.57 -5.71 1.83
CA ARG A 31 -9.37 -5.69 0.38
C ARG A 31 -9.69 -4.32 -0.22
N LYS A 32 -10.78 -3.68 0.23
CA LYS A 32 -11.17 -2.34 -0.24
C LYS A 32 -10.09 -1.30 0.04
N SER A 33 -9.49 -1.34 1.22
CA SER A 33 -8.45 -0.39 1.61
C SER A 33 -7.15 -0.63 0.84
N VAL A 34 -6.75 -1.89 0.63
CA VAL A 34 -5.59 -2.24 -0.21
C VAL A 34 -5.81 -1.76 -1.65
N THR A 35 -6.98 -2.02 -2.23
CA THR A 35 -7.32 -1.52 -3.57
C THR A 35 -7.24 0.01 -3.64
N ALA A 36 -7.79 0.73 -2.66
CA ALA A 36 -7.75 2.18 -2.66
C ALA A 36 -6.32 2.74 -2.63
N VAL A 37 -5.41 2.12 -1.87
CA VAL A 37 -3.98 2.51 -1.87
C VAL A 37 -3.35 2.27 -3.24
N LEU A 38 -3.60 1.12 -3.85
CA LEU A 38 -3.05 0.78 -5.17
C LEU A 38 -3.58 1.71 -6.26
N GLU A 39 -4.89 1.99 -6.28
CA GLU A 39 -5.51 2.93 -7.21
C GLU A 39 -4.98 4.35 -7.03
N ALA A 40 -4.79 4.81 -5.78
CA ALA A 40 -4.22 6.12 -5.50
C ALA A 40 -2.76 6.23 -5.98
N ALA A 41 -1.97 5.17 -5.76
CA ALA A 41 -0.59 5.08 -6.22
C ALA A 41 -0.50 5.06 -7.75
N ASP A 42 -1.34 4.27 -8.41
CA ASP A 42 -1.43 4.20 -9.87
C ASP A 42 -1.85 5.56 -10.46
N ALA A 43 -2.84 6.23 -9.87
CA ALA A 43 -3.30 7.56 -10.28
C ALA A 43 -2.24 8.65 -10.07
N ALA A 44 -1.42 8.53 -9.02
CA ALA A 44 -0.32 9.45 -8.74
C ALA A 44 0.95 9.12 -9.54
N GLY A 45 1.01 7.97 -10.21
CA GLY A 45 2.24 7.46 -10.84
C GLY A 45 3.36 7.16 -9.84
N VAL A 46 3.00 6.85 -8.59
CA VAL A 46 3.95 6.64 -7.49
C VAL A 46 4.07 5.14 -7.20
N GLY A 47 5.26 4.59 -7.45
CA GLY A 47 5.60 3.22 -7.08
C GLY A 47 6.35 3.11 -5.76
N TRP A 48 6.71 1.89 -5.37
CA TRP A 48 7.53 1.59 -4.20
C TRP A 48 8.83 2.42 -4.15
N GLU A 49 9.57 2.50 -5.27
CA GLU A 49 10.84 3.23 -5.36
C GLU A 49 10.72 4.71 -4.93
N ALA A 50 9.58 5.35 -5.23
CA ALA A 50 9.35 6.75 -4.88
C ALA A 50 9.01 6.98 -3.39
N VAL A 51 8.60 5.92 -2.68
CA VAL A 51 8.21 5.96 -1.26
C VAL A 51 9.18 5.22 -0.34
N ALA A 52 10.14 4.46 -0.89
CA ALA A 52 11.10 3.66 -0.13
C ALA A 52 11.87 4.52 0.89
N ASP A 53 12.32 5.70 0.48
CA ASP A 53 13.07 6.64 1.33
C ASP A 53 12.19 7.56 2.18
N ARG A 54 10.86 7.55 1.98
CA ARG A 54 9.94 8.39 2.75
C ARG A 54 9.58 7.74 4.08
N PRO A 55 9.43 8.49 5.17
CA PRO A 55 8.96 7.92 6.43
C PRO A 55 7.51 7.43 6.29
N GLU A 56 7.16 6.35 7.02
CA GLU A 56 5.80 5.74 6.98
C GLU A 56 4.69 6.78 7.24
N GLY A 57 4.96 7.77 8.10
CA GLY A 57 3.99 8.82 8.44
C GLY A 57 3.61 9.76 7.28
N GLU A 58 4.43 9.82 6.23
CA GLU A 58 4.20 10.64 5.04
C GLU A 58 3.49 9.88 3.91
N VAL A 59 3.28 8.57 4.05
CA VAL A 59 2.66 7.71 3.03
C VAL A 59 1.34 7.15 3.60
N TYR A 60 0.20 7.73 3.20
CA TYR A 60 -1.13 7.41 3.75
C TYR A 60 -2.18 7.05 2.70
#